data_AF-A0A957HAS7-F1
#
_entry.id   AF-A0A957HAS7-F1
#
_cell.length_a   1.000
_cell.length_b   1.000
_cell.length_c   1.000
_cell.angle_alpha   90.00
_cell.angle_beta   90.00
_cell.angle_gamma   90.00
#
_symmetry.space_group_name_H-M   'P 1'
#
loop_
_entity.id
_entity.type
_entity.pdbx_description
1 polymer ?
#
loop_
_entity_poly.entity_id
_entity_poly.type
_entity_poly.pdbx_seq_one_letter_code
_entity_poly.pdbx_strand_id
1 'polypeptide(L)' 'SAGAAVPLAADPRFMQIVKAGFAQKRKMLRKNLRALGIPADVLTRCFSRANVSGSRRAETLSLAEWQELVAAILHGGFR' A
#
# COMPACT_ATOMS: atom_id res chain seq x y z
N SER A 1 19.00 -4.08 21.39
CA SER A 1 17.88 -5.06 21.40
C SER A 1 17.08 -4.90 20.12
N ALA A 2 17.21 -5.84 19.18
CA ALA A 2 16.39 -5.85 17.98
C ALA A 2 14.96 -6.25 18.39
N GLY A 3 14.07 -5.27 18.52
CA GLY A 3 12.64 -5.54 18.70
C GLY A 3 12.19 -6.43 17.55
N ALA A 4 11.51 -7.53 17.85
CA ALA A 4 11.11 -8.52 16.86
C ALA A 4 10.42 -7.83 15.67
N ALA A 5 11.07 -7.88 14.51
CA ALA A 5 10.48 -7.37 13.29
C ALA A 5 9.26 -8.24 12.99
N VAL A 6 8.05 -7.71 13.19
CA VAL A 6 6.83 -8.38 12.77
C VAL A 6 6.93 -8.56 11.24
N PRO A 7 6.85 -9.79 10.71
CA PRO A 7 6.80 -9.99 9.28
C PRO A 7 5.67 -9.15 8.70
N LEU A 8 5.91 -8.44 7.60
CA LEU A 8 4.94 -7.50 7.03
C LEU A 8 3.54 -8.12 6.84
N ALA A 9 3.47 -9.40 6.47
CA ALA A 9 2.22 -10.14 6.29
C ALA A 9 1.43 -10.38 7.60
N ALA A 10 2.10 -10.35 8.76
CA ALA A 10 1.47 -10.47 10.08
C ALA A 10 1.04 -9.10 10.66
N ASP A 11 1.40 -7.99 10.01
CA ASP A 11 0.94 -6.66 10.39
C ASP A 11 -0.54 -6.48 9.95
N PRO A 12 -1.48 -6.20 10.87
CA PRO A 12 -2.90 -6.04 10.52
C PRO A 12 -3.14 -4.92 9.48
N ARG A 13 -2.24 -3.93 9.42
CA ARG A 13 -2.32 -2.82 8.46
C ARG A 13 -2.02 -3.27 7.05
N PHE A 14 -1.24 -4.34 6.85
CA PHE A 14 -1.04 -4.92 5.52
C PHE A 14 -2.37 -5.31 4.90
N MET A 15 -3.18 -6.08 5.65
CA MET A 15 -4.48 -6.52 5.16
C MET A 15 -5.45 -5.35 5.00
N GLN A 16 -5.40 -4.34 5.86
CA GLN A 16 -6.20 -3.12 5.71
C GLN A 16 -5.87 -2.38 4.41
N ILE A 17 -4.58 -2.19 4.09
CA ILE A 17 -4.14 -1.50 2.88
C ILE A 17 -4.51 -2.31 1.63
N VAL A 18 -4.25 -3.62 1.63
CA VAL A 18 -4.62 -4.51 0.52
C VAL A 18 -6.13 -4.46 0.29
N LYS A 19 -6.95 -4.64 1.33
CA LYS A 19 -8.43 -4.55 1.23
C LYS A 19 -8.88 -3.21 0.65
N ALA A 20 -8.30 -2.10 1.10
CA ALA A 20 -8.61 -0.78 0.55
C ALA A 20 -8.28 -0.69 -0.93
N GLY A 21 -7.14 -1.24 -1.35
CA GLY A 21 -6.75 -1.36 -2.75
C GLY A 21 -7.79 -2.08 -3.63
N PHE A 22 -8.47 -3.09 -3.07
CA PHE A 22 -9.52 -3.84 -3.75
C PHE A 22 -10.95 -3.30 -3.56
N ALA A 23 -11.14 -2.23 -2.76
CA ALA A 23 -12.47 -1.78 -2.34
C ALA A 23 -13.39 -1.32 -3.49
N GLN A 24 -12.85 -0.72 -4.55
CA GLN A 24 -13.63 -0.36 -5.74
C GLN A 24 -13.05 -1.00 -6.99
N LYS A 25 -13.82 -1.91 -7.59
CA LYS A 25 -13.46 -2.61 -8.83
C LYS A 25 -13.23 -1.60 -9.96
N ARG A 26 -12.22 -1.88 -10.80
CA ARG A 26 -11.88 -1.11 -12.03
C ARG A 26 -11.38 0.32 -11.79
N LYS A 27 -11.32 0.83 -10.55
CA LYS A 27 -10.69 2.13 -10.25
C LYS A 27 -9.17 1.99 -10.20
N MET A 28 -8.48 3.10 -10.46
CA MET A 28 -7.03 3.21 -10.29
C MET A 28 -6.68 2.99 -8.81
N LEU A 29 -5.59 2.27 -8.56
CA LEU A 29 -5.12 1.93 -7.22
C LEU A 29 -4.95 3.17 -6.33
N ARG A 30 -4.43 4.29 -6.88
CA ARG A 30 -4.33 5.57 -6.16
C ARG A 30 -5.69 6.06 -5.67
N LYS A 31 -6.76 5.91 -6.46
CA LYS A 31 -8.11 6.36 -6.06
C LYS A 31 -8.65 5.51 -4.92
N ASN A 32 -8.41 4.20 -4.97
CA ASN A 32 -8.79 3.28 -3.91
C ASN A 32 -8.04 3.59 -2.60
N LEU A 33 -6.71 3.75 -2.65
CA LEU A 33 -5.91 4.01 -1.46
C LEU A 33 -6.12 5.40 -0.84
N ARG A 34 -6.61 6.39 -1.59
CA ARG A 34 -7.02 7.69 -1.01
C ARG A 34 -8.13 7.56 0.04
N ALA A 35 -8.93 6.50 0.01
CA ALA A 35 -9.99 6.27 1.01
C ALA A 35 -9.41 5.99 2.41
N LEU A 36 -8.13 5.65 2.53
CA LEU A 36 -7.42 5.48 3.80
C LEU A 36 -7.03 6.81 4.46
N GLY A 37 -7.36 7.96 3.86
CA GLY A 37 -6.97 9.27 4.37
C GLY A 37 -5.50 9.64 4.13
N ILE A 38 -4.76 8.81 3.38
CA ILE A 38 -3.34 9.08 3.07
C ILE A 38 -3.25 10.27 2.10
N PRO A 39 -2.46 11.32 2.40
CA PRO A 39 -2.26 12.44 1.50
C PRO A 39 -1.74 12.02 0.12
N ALA A 40 -2.16 12.76 -0.92
CA ALA A 40 -1.88 12.37 -2.31
C ALA A 40 -0.38 12.43 -2.65
N ASP A 41 0.35 13.37 -2.07
CA ASP A 41 1.80 13.51 -2.21
C ASP A 41 2.53 12.34 -1.52
N VAL A 42 2.07 11.92 -0.33
CA VAL A 42 2.60 10.75 0.39
C VAL A 42 2.39 9.49 -0.45
N LEU A 43 1.18 9.25 -0.96
CA LEU A 43 0.91 8.11 -1.85
C LEU A 43 1.78 8.13 -3.10
N THR A 44 2.02 9.30 -3.68
CA THR A 44 2.87 9.44 -4.87
C THR A 44 4.31 9.02 -4.58
N ARG A 45 4.87 9.43 -3.43
CA ARG A 45 6.19 8.97 -2.96
C ARG A 45 6.20 7.46 -2.70
N CYS A 46 5.15 6.91 -2.09
CA CYS A 46 5.06 5.46 -1.82
C CYS A 46 5.02 4.63 -3.10
N PHE A 47 4.22 5.04 -4.09
CA PHE A 47 4.17 4.42 -5.42
C PHE A 47 5.54 4.44 -6.10
N SER A 48 6.22 5.58 -6.09
CA SER A 48 7.56 5.71 -6.66
C SER A 48 8.57 4.80 -5.95
N ARG A 49 8.53 4.73 -4.61
CA ARG A 49 9.46 3.89 -3.83
C ARG A 49 9.23 2.40 -4.06
N ALA A 50 7.97 2.00 -4.23
CA ALA A 50 7.61 0.61 -4.50
C ALA A 50 7.75 0.22 -5.99
N ASN A 51 8.17 1.15 -6.86
CA ASN A 51 8.17 0.97 -8.32
C ASN A 51 6.80 0.52 -8.89
N VAL A 52 5.71 1.04 -8.30
CA VAL A 52 4.33 0.70 -8.69
C VAL A 52 3.66 1.92 -9.31
N SER A 53 3.05 1.75 -10.47
CA SER A 53 2.18 2.79 -11.03
C SER A 53 0.83 2.84 -10.30
N GLY A 54 0.51 3.99 -9.70
CA GLY A 54 -0.78 4.23 -9.05
C GLY A 54 -1.99 4.25 -10.01
N SER A 55 -1.78 4.19 -11.33
CA SER A 55 -2.85 4.05 -12.33
C SER A 55 -3.30 2.60 -12.57
N ARG A 56 -2.52 1.61 -12.12
CA ARG A 56 -2.86 0.19 -12.23
C ARG A 56 -4.10 -0.15 -11.42
N ARG A 57 -4.75 -1.25 -11.76
CA ARG A 57 -5.78 -1.87 -10.90
C ARG A 57 -5.07 -2.74 -9.86
N ALA A 58 -5.69 -2.88 -8.68
CA ALA A 58 -5.16 -3.68 -7.59
C ALA A 58 -4.87 -5.14 -7.99
N GLU A 59 -5.75 -5.74 -8.80
CA GLU A 59 -5.64 -7.12 -9.27
C GLU A 59 -4.45 -7.38 -10.20
N THR A 60 -3.81 -6.33 -10.75
CA THR A 60 -2.67 -6.52 -11.64
C THR A 60 -1.32 -6.48 -10.92
N LEU A 61 -1.29 -6.13 -9.63
CA LEU A 61 -0.07 -6.13 -8.84
C LEU A 61 0.30 -7.54 -8.40
N SER A 62 1.57 -7.88 -8.50
CA SER A 62 2.12 -9.11 -7.89
C SER A 62 2.18 -8.99 -6.36
N LEU A 63 2.35 -10.12 -5.67
CA LEU A 63 2.52 -10.13 -4.22
C LEU A 63 3.74 -9.31 -3.77
N ALA A 64 4.85 -9.38 -4.50
CA ALA A 64 6.05 -8.61 -4.20
C ALA A 64 5.79 -7.09 -4.32
N GLU A 65 5.07 -6.67 -5.37
CA GLU A 65 4.67 -5.25 -5.54
C GLU A 65 3.76 -4.77 -4.40
N TRP A 66 2.87 -5.64 -3.90
CA TRP A 66 2.08 -5.35 -2.72
C TRP A 66 2.92 -5.21 -1.46
N GLN A 67 3.90 -6.09 -1.25
CA GLN A 67 4.80 -6.00 -0.10
C GLN A 67 5.58 -4.69 -0.10
N GLU A 68 6.17 -4.32 -1.23
CA GLU A 68 6.91 -3.05 -1.37
C GLU A 68 6.01 -1.82 -1.17
N LEU A 69 4.80 -1.84 -1.75
CA LEU A 69 3.87 -0.73 -1.61
C LEU A 69 3.37 -0.57 -0.18
N VAL A 70 3.01 -1.66 0.50
CA VAL A 70 2.58 -1.61 1.89
C VAL A 70 3.74 -1.14 2.78
N ALA A 71 4.93 -1.70 2.61
CA ALA A 71 6.11 -1.27 3.37
C ALA A 71 6.35 0.24 3.22
N ALA A 72 6.30 0.76 1.98
CA ALA A 72 6.44 2.19 1.71
C ALA A 72 5.36 3.04 2.40
N ILE A 73 4.10 2.58 2.41
CA ILE A 73 2.98 3.28 3.08
C ILE A 73 3.16 3.29 4.61
N LEU A 74 3.59 2.18 5.21
CA LEU A 74 3.87 2.10 6.64
C LEU A 74 5.04 3.00 7.05
N HIS A 75 6.12 3.01 6.25
CA HIS A 75 7.23 3.95 6.43
C HIS A 75 6.80 5.42 6.26
N GLY A 76 5.77 5.67 5.44
CA GLY A 76 5.15 6.99 5.25
C GLY A 76 4.30 7.48 6.42
N GLY A 77 4.21 6.71 7.52
CA GLY A 77 3.52 7.12 8.74
C GLY A 77 2.07 6.68 8.84
N PHE A 78 1.61 5.76 7.97
CA PHE A 78 0.30 5.12 8.14
C PHE A 78 0.29 4.31 9.44
N ARG A 79 -0.61 4.68 10.36
CA ARG A 79 -0.73 4.14 11.72
C ARG A 79 -1.96 3.26 11.81
#